data_AF-A0A388M223-F1
#
_entry.id   AF-A0A388M223-F1
#
_cell.length_a   1.000
_cell.length_b   1.000
_cell.length_c   1.000
_cell.angle_alpha   90.00
_cell.angle_beta   90.00
_cell.angle_gamma   90.00
#
_symmetry.space_group_name_H-M   'P 1'
#
loop_
_entity.id
_entity.type
_entity.pdbx_description
1 polymer ?
#
loop_
_entity_poly.entity_id
_entity_poly.type
_entity_poly.pdbx_seq_one_letter_code
_entity_poly.pdbx_strand_id
1 'polypeptide(L)'
;MVVVFIVGSSVEQAVAGRNPVRQSWVCRRLDCPDYRTVYEGPNFEVRQYEPATWLVTHPVTTFSFETATFVGLRPILDYIQGHNCNWTLVPMTAPLVTSVVLGAGPFASSGFQVLFLVPKSLADNPPVPLADSGLVVDRWKGRRCMIVRKFSGFAKDRSVLTEAAALAAALPGTNWEPVLDQVRTKGDSAYSIAQYDPPFEIFQRMNEVWVNFQAVDAEEEYSQCLPDVEPPPVPPTPPSTESPAEADLLQINFR
;
A
#
# COMPACT_ATOMS: atom_id res chain seq x y z
N MET A 1 -71.30 -8.94 -4.32
CA MET A 1 -70.28 -7.88 -4.41
C MET A 1 -68.99 -8.48 -3.88
N VAL A 2 -68.06 -8.85 -4.76
CA VAL A 2 -66.82 -9.55 -4.40
C VAL A 2 -65.71 -8.50 -4.34
N VAL A 3 -65.08 -8.32 -3.18
CA VAL A 3 -63.96 -7.39 -3.00
C VAL A 3 -62.68 -8.21 -3.00
N VAL A 4 -61.87 -8.04 -4.05
CA VAL A 4 -60.54 -8.65 -4.19
C VAL A 4 -59.53 -7.70 -3.57
N PHE A 5 -58.84 -8.13 -2.50
CA PHE A 5 -57.71 -7.42 -1.94
C PHE A 5 -56.42 -7.95 -2.56
N ILE A 6 -55.77 -7.13 -3.40
CA ILE A 6 -54.43 -7.39 -3.92
C ILE A 6 -53.45 -6.95 -2.84
N VAL A 7 -52.74 -7.91 -2.24
CA VAL A 7 -51.63 -7.62 -1.32
C VAL A 7 -50.38 -7.39 -2.16
N GLY A 8 -49.99 -6.12 -2.33
CA GLY A 8 -48.74 -5.74 -2.97
C GLY A 8 -47.56 -6.07 -2.07
N SER A 9 -46.68 -6.97 -2.52
CA SER A 9 -45.42 -7.28 -1.84
C SER A 9 -44.39 -6.23 -2.23
N SER A 10 -44.11 -5.29 -1.33
CA SER A 10 -43.01 -4.33 -1.51
C SER A 10 -41.70 -5.06 -1.26
N VAL A 11 -40.92 -5.28 -2.31
CA VAL A 11 -39.52 -5.71 -2.20
C VAL A 11 -38.72 -4.50 -1.73
N GLU A 12 -38.37 -4.47 -0.44
CA GLU A 12 -37.32 -3.57 0.06
C GLU A 12 -36.00 -3.96 -0.61
N GLN A 13 -35.55 -3.13 -1.55
CA GLN A 13 -34.19 -3.19 -2.06
C GLN A 13 -33.24 -2.83 -0.91
N ALA A 14 -32.42 -3.80 -0.51
CA ALA A 14 -31.28 -3.57 0.36
C ALA A 14 -30.32 -2.60 -0.32
N VAL A 15 -30.35 -1.34 0.08
CA VAL A 15 -29.27 -0.40 -0.17
C VAL A 15 -28.02 -0.97 0.49
N ALA A 16 -26.97 -1.21 -0.29
CA ALA A 16 -25.68 -1.72 0.17
C ALA A 16 -25.08 -0.76 1.21
N GLY A 17 -25.43 -0.99 2.47
CA GLY A 17 -24.88 -0.29 3.62
C GLY A 17 -23.42 -0.69 3.79
N ARG A 18 -22.56 0.33 3.88
CA ARG A 18 -21.14 0.24 4.27
C ARG A 18 -20.91 -0.92 5.23
N ASN A 19 -20.16 -1.93 4.77
CA ASN A 19 -19.70 -3.02 5.62
C ASN A 19 -18.86 -2.38 6.75
N PRO A 20 -19.25 -2.48 8.03
CA PRO A 20 -18.49 -1.86 9.10
C PRO A 20 -17.13 -2.54 9.16
N VAL A 21 -16.10 -1.81 8.70
CA VAL A 21 -14.70 -2.22 8.77
C VAL A 21 -14.49 -2.81 10.16
N ARG A 22 -14.06 -4.08 10.26
CA ARG A 22 -13.60 -4.66 11.53
C ARG A 22 -12.29 -3.94 11.91
N GLN A 23 -12.43 -2.69 12.36
CA GLN A 23 -11.32 -1.88 12.80
C GLN A 23 -10.74 -2.53 14.05
N SER A 24 -9.42 -2.73 14.03
CA SER A 24 -8.67 -3.18 15.19
C SER A 24 -9.01 -2.31 16.40
N TRP A 25 -9.01 -2.91 17.59
CA TRP A 25 -9.22 -2.19 18.85
C TRP A 25 -8.25 -1.02 19.00
N VAL A 26 -7.04 -1.13 18.42
CA VAL A 26 -6.03 -0.07 18.35
C VAL A 26 -6.58 1.14 17.58
N CYS A 27 -7.16 0.92 16.41
CA CYS A 27 -7.69 1.98 15.54
C CYS A 27 -8.98 2.63 16.07
N ARG A 28 -9.52 2.14 17.20
CA ARG A 28 -10.59 2.83 17.94
C ARG A 28 -10.04 3.89 18.90
N ARG A 29 -8.75 3.84 19.22
CA ARG A 29 -8.08 4.71 20.21
C ARG A 29 -7.01 5.60 19.60
N LEU A 30 -6.37 5.13 18.53
CA LEU A 30 -5.32 5.84 17.81
C LEU A 30 -5.77 6.10 16.38
N ASP A 31 -5.29 7.19 15.79
CA ASP A 31 -5.45 7.41 14.36
C ASP A 31 -4.75 6.29 13.59
N CYS A 32 -5.48 5.73 12.62
CA CYS A 32 -5.03 4.72 11.67
C CYS A 32 -5.19 5.22 10.24
N PRO A 33 -4.40 4.69 9.28
CA PRO A 33 -4.56 5.04 7.89
C PRO A 33 -5.90 4.52 7.38
N ASP A 34 -6.66 5.38 6.70
CA ASP A 34 -7.95 5.00 6.14
C ASP A 34 -7.77 4.15 4.90
N TYR A 35 -8.55 3.08 4.78
CA TYR A 35 -8.55 2.22 3.61
C TYR A 35 -9.91 1.58 3.38
N ARG A 36 -10.13 1.17 2.13
CA ARG A 36 -11.19 0.24 1.75
C ARG A 36 -10.59 -1.11 1.34
N THR A 37 -11.18 -2.20 1.82
CA THR A 37 -10.84 -3.54 1.32
C THR A 37 -11.50 -3.74 -0.04
N VAL A 38 -10.70 -3.98 -1.07
CA VAL A 38 -11.19 -4.27 -2.43
C VAL A 38 -11.34 -5.77 -2.69
N TYR A 39 -10.59 -6.59 -1.94
CA TYR A 39 -10.63 -8.04 -2.02
C TYR A 39 -10.27 -8.65 -0.67
N GLU A 40 -11.00 -9.69 -0.28
CA GLU A 40 -10.74 -10.48 0.92
C GLU A 40 -10.58 -11.94 0.52
N GLY A 41 -9.34 -12.42 0.60
CA GLY A 41 -8.98 -13.81 0.35
C GLY A 41 -8.78 -14.58 1.66
N PRO A 42 -8.50 -15.89 1.57
CA PRO A 42 -8.32 -16.73 2.77
C PRO A 42 -7.09 -16.35 3.60
N ASN A 43 -6.03 -15.81 2.98
CA ASN A 43 -4.72 -15.61 3.61
C ASN A 43 -4.13 -14.20 3.38
N PHE A 44 -4.85 -13.35 2.64
CA PHE A 44 -4.48 -11.97 2.36
C PHE A 44 -5.72 -11.14 2.01
N GLU A 45 -5.59 -9.84 2.15
CA GLU A 45 -6.55 -8.83 1.71
C GLU A 45 -5.86 -7.93 0.70
N VAL A 46 -6.64 -7.31 -0.19
CA VAL A 46 -6.16 -6.19 -1.00
C VAL A 46 -6.91 -4.95 -0.58
N ARG A 47 -6.15 -3.91 -0.26
CA ARG A 47 -6.66 -2.67 0.31
C ARG A 47 -6.25 -1.51 -0.57
N GLN A 48 -7.15 -0.55 -0.71
CA GLN A 48 -6.83 0.78 -1.23
C GLN A 48 -6.80 1.75 -0.06
N TYR A 49 -5.61 2.30 0.21
CA TYR A 49 -5.39 3.32 1.22
C TYR A 49 -5.67 4.71 0.64
N GLU A 50 -6.33 5.55 1.44
CA GLU A 50 -6.56 6.95 1.13
C GLU A 50 -5.25 7.77 1.22
N PRO A 51 -5.21 8.99 0.64
CA PRO A 51 -4.11 9.91 0.83
C PRO A 51 -3.79 10.12 2.31
N ALA A 52 -2.49 10.13 2.64
CA ALA A 52 -2.02 10.24 4.02
C ALA A 52 -0.65 10.90 4.08
N THR A 53 -0.37 11.57 5.19
CA THR A 53 0.94 12.16 5.49
C THR A 53 1.69 11.25 6.45
N TRP A 54 2.91 10.89 6.09
CA TRP A 54 3.80 10.05 6.88
C TRP A 54 5.07 10.81 7.23
N LEU A 55 5.59 10.54 8.42
CA LEU A 55 6.94 10.92 8.82
C LEU A 55 7.84 9.72 8.60
N VAL A 56 8.90 9.88 7.81
CA VAL A 56 9.77 8.79 7.35
C VAL A 56 11.20 9.05 7.78
N THR A 57 11.88 8.05 8.30
CA THR A 57 13.31 8.14 8.63
C THR A 57 14.16 8.04 7.38
N HIS A 58 15.39 8.57 7.42
CA HIS A 58 16.42 8.10 6.51
C HIS A 58 16.61 6.58 6.64
N PRO A 59 17.03 5.89 5.56
CA PRO A 59 17.29 4.46 5.63
C PRO A 59 18.38 4.12 6.65
N VAL A 60 18.09 3.14 7.50
CA VAL A 60 19.03 2.49 8.42
C VAL A 60 19.62 1.29 7.70
N THR A 61 20.91 1.34 7.39
CA THR A 61 21.63 0.24 6.72
C THR A 61 22.01 -0.83 7.73
N THR A 62 21.16 -1.86 7.85
CA THR A 62 21.37 -3.04 8.68
C THR A 62 20.63 -4.23 8.08
N PHE A 63 20.99 -5.45 8.48
CA PHE A 63 20.29 -6.68 8.08
C PHE A 63 19.19 -7.09 9.08
N SER A 64 19.13 -6.46 10.25
CA SER A 64 18.14 -6.76 11.29
C SER A 64 16.98 -5.77 11.23
N PHE A 65 15.80 -6.31 10.95
CA PHE A 65 14.52 -5.60 11.01
C PHE A 65 14.27 -5.02 12.41
N GLU A 66 14.54 -5.81 13.46
CA GLU A 66 14.34 -5.38 14.86
C GLU A 66 15.24 -4.20 15.20
N THR A 67 16.51 -4.29 14.81
CA THR A 67 17.49 -3.21 15.03
C THR A 67 17.10 -1.95 14.25
N ALA A 68 16.74 -2.10 12.97
CA ALA A 68 16.29 -0.99 12.15
C ALA A 68 15.08 -0.28 12.73
N THR A 69 14.07 -1.04 13.14
CA THR A 69 12.83 -0.52 13.74
C THR A 69 13.15 0.25 15.02
N PHE A 70 13.98 -0.32 15.89
CA PHE A 70 14.35 0.34 17.16
C PHE A 70 15.15 1.63 16.94
N VAL A 71 16.11 1.62 16.02
CA VAL A 71 16.93 2.79 15.68
C VAL A 71 16.08 3.89 15.05
N GLY A 72 15.23 3.55 14.07
CA GLY A 72 14.37 4.52 13.38
C GLY A 72 13.24 5.06 14.25
N LEU A 73 12.77 4.32 15.24
CA LEU A 73 11.73 4.78 16.16
C LEU A 73 12.21 5.93 17.07
N ARG A 74 13.50 5.98 17.43
CA ARG A 74 14.01 7.02 18.34
C ARG A 74 13.78 8.46 17.86
N PRO A 75 14.24 8.87 16.66
CA PRO A 75 14.01 10.24 16.19
C PRO A 75 12.52 10.55 16.03
N ILE A 76 11.69 9.57 15.68
CA ILE A 76 10.24 9.72 15.64
C ILE A 76 9.69 10.04 17.04
N LEU A 77 10.12 9.31 18.07
CA LEU A 77 9.69 9.57 19.46
C LEU A 77 10.11 10.96 19.94
N ASP A 78 11.32 11.40 19.61
CA ASP A 78 11.78 12.75 19.94
C ASP A 78 10.90 13.80 19.25
N TYR A 79 10.64 13.63 17.95
CA TYR A 79 9.79 14.52 17.16
C TYR A 79 8.39 14.66 17.76
N ILE A 80 7.73 13.54 18.12
CA ILE A 80 6.38 13.59 18.66
C ILE A 80 6.32 14.14 20.09
N GLN A 81 7.42 14.07 20.83
CA GLN A 81 7.57 14.67 22.17
C GLN A 81 7.92 16.17 22.11
N GLY A 82 7.88 16.79 20.93
CA GLY A 82 8.11 18.22 20.76
C GLY A 82 9.53 18.57 20.31
N HIS A 83 10.37 17.61 19.94
CA HIS A 83 11.66 17.89 19.31
C HIS A 83 11.49 18.17 17.81
N ASN A 84 10.73 19.21 17.51
CA ASN A 84 10.43 19.74 16.18
C ASN A 84 10.49 21.27 16.23
N CYS A 85 10.51 21.94 15.08
CA CYS A 85 10.78 23.39 14.99
C CYS A 85 9.83 24.27 15.82
N ASN A 86 8.64 23.76 16.18
CA ASN A 86 7.60 24.51 16.88
C ASN A 86 7.23 23.90 18.24
N TRP A 87 8.06 23.01 18.80
CA TRP A 87 7.82 22.36 20.11
C TRP A 87 6.44 21.70 20.28
N THR A 88 5.86 21.26 19.16
CA THR A 88 4.48 20.76 19.14
C THR A 88 4.45 19.30 19.55
N LEU A 89 3.61 18.96 20.53
CA LEU A 89 3.35 17.56 20.87
C LEU A 89 2.47 16.93 19.80
N VAL A 90 2.92 15.82 19.23
CA VAL A 90 2.20 15.07 18.20
C VAL A 90 1.61 13.81 18.84
N PRO A 91 0.28 13.61 18.76
CA PRO A 91 -0.33 12.38 19.25
C PRO A 91 0.27 11.13 18.60
N MET A 92 0.39 10.04 19.37
CA MET A 92 0.73 8.73 18.83
C MET A 92 -0.35 8.25 17.86
N THR A 93 0.07 7.50 16.84
CA THR A 93 -0.79 6.87 15.84
C THR A 93 -0.39 5.41 15.67
N ALA A 94 -1.16 4.66 14.89
CA ALA A 94 -0.83 3.31 14.47
C ALA A 94 -1.11 3.13 12.97
N PRO A 95 -0.47 2.16 12.30
CA PRO A 95 0.66 1.38 12.76
C PRO A 95 1.99 2.15 12.65
N LEU A 96 3.01 1.68 13.36
CA LEU A 96 4.40 1.98 13.01
C LEU A 96 4.80 1.03 11.87
N VAL A 97 5.29 1.56 10.76
CA VAL A 97 5.63 0.75 9.59
C VAL A 97 7.13 0.74 9.38
N THR A 98 7.74 -0.44 9.29
CA THR A 98 9.14 -0.58 8.88
C THR A 98 9.18 -1.19 7.48
N SER A 99 9.74 -0.47 6.52
CA SER A 99 9.79 -0.85 5.11
C SER A 99 11.21 -1.20 4.68
N VAL A 100 11.36 -2.26 3.89
CA VAL A 100 12.64 -2.61 3.25
C VAL A 100 12.91 -1.61 2.13
N VAL A 101 14.10 -1.03 2.09
CA VAL A 101 14.56 -0.16 1.00
C VAL A 101 15.69 -0.87 0.28
N LEU A 102 15.49 -1.21 -0.99
CA LEU A 102 16.51 -1.82 -1.82
C LEU A 102 17.54 -0.74 -2.22
N GLY A 103 18.83 -1.10 -2.26
CA GLY A 103 19.88 -0.18 -2.71
C GLY A 103 20.22 0.98 -1.77
N ALA A 104 19.71 0.98 -0.53
CA ALA A 104 19.91 2.06 0.43
C ALA A 104 21.35 2.20 0.95
N GLY A 105 22.14 1.13 0.92
CA GLY A 105 23.49 1.10 1.47
C GLY A 105 24.59 1.07 0.41
N PRO A 106 25.87 1.16 0.83
CA PRO A 106 27.02 1.01 -0.06
C PRO A 106 26.93 -0.30 -0.84
N PHE A 107 27.38 -0.27 -2.10
CA PHE A 107 27.29 -1.42 -3.02
C PHE A 107 25.86 -1.92 -3.26
N ALA A 108 24.86 -1.02 -3.20
CA ALA A 108 23.45 -1.34 -3.39
C ALA A 108 22.91 -2.36 -2.36
N SER A 109 23.47 -2.37 -1.14
CA SER A 109 22.93 -3.17 -0.04
C SER A 109 21.54 -2.67 0.36
N SER A 110 20.72 -3.57 0.89
CA SER A 110 19.39 -3.21 1.40
C SER A 110 19.49 -2.51 2.75
N GLY A 111 18.52 -1.67 3.05
CA GLY A 111 18.32 -1.06 4.36
C GLY A 111 16.84 -1.03 4.72
N PHE A 112 16.52 -0.30 5.78
CA PHE A 112 15.15 -0.17 6.26
C PHE A 112 14.83 1.28 6.56
N GLN A 113 13.62 1.71 6.26
CA GLN A 113 13.10 2.99 6.74
C GLN A 113 11.90 2.75 7.65
N VAL A 114 11.74 3.61 8.65
CA VAL A 114 10.59 3.56 9.57
C VAL A 114 9.66 4.71 9.23
N LEU A 115 8.37 4.43 9.16
CA LEU A 115 7.32 5.37 8.84
C LEU A 115 6.34 5.44 10.01
N PHE A 116 5.97 6.66 10.36
CA PHE A 116 4.97 7.01 11.35
C PHE A 116 3.85 7.79 10.69
N LEU A 117 2.60 7.37 10.89
CA LEU A 117 1.46 8.09 10.36
C LEU A 117 1.31 9.41 11.11
N VAL A 118 1.31 10.53 10.39
CA VAL A 118 0.99 11.82 11.00
C VAL A 118 -0.51 11.82 11.37
N PRO A 119 -0.89 12.21 12.60
CA PRO A 119 -2.30 12.32 13.01
C PRO A 119 -3.13 13.14 12.03
N LYS A 120 -4.40 12.78 11.86
CA LYS A 120 -5.29 13.42 10.88
C LYS A 120 -5.44 14.92 11.15
N SER A 121 -5.44 15.31 12.43
CA SER A 121 -5.51 16.71 12.86
C SER A 121 -4.29 17.56 12.46
N LEU A 122 -3.17 16.93 12.12
CA LEU A 122 -1.90 17.57 11.74
C LEU A 122 -1.46 17.21 10.31
N ALA A 123 -2.23 16.39 9.58
CA ALA A 123 -1.81 15.82 8.30
C ALA A 123 -1.56 16.88 7.21
N ASP A 124 -2.34 17.96 7.20
CA ASP A 124 -2.20 19.05 6.23
C ASP A 124 -0.93 19.88 6.48
N ASN A 125 -0.67 20.19 7.75
CA ASN A 125 0.45 21.01 8.18
C ASN A 125 1.19 20.37 9.37
N PRO A 126 1.97 19.30 9.12
CA PRO A 126 2.73 18.64 10.18
C PRO A 126 3.83 19.57 10.72
N PRO A 127 4.16 19.50 12.02
CA PRO A 127 5.32 20.20 12.56
C PRO A 127 6.57 19.89 11.75
N VAL A 128 7.40 20.90 11.48
CA VAL A 128 8.60 20.73 10.67
C VAL A 128 9.65 19.96 11.48
N PRO A 129 10.18 18.81 11.00
CA PRO A 129 11.28 18.13 11.67
C PRO A 129 12.55 18.99 11.68
N LEU A 130 13.40 18.80 12.69
CA LEU A 130 14.71 19.47 12.74
C LEU A 130 15.61 18.96 11.62
N ALA A 131 16.48 19.83 11.10
CA ALA A 131 17.31 19.55 9.92
C ALA A 131 18.23 18.32 10.09
N ASP A 132 18.68 18.05 11.32
CA ASP A 132 19.58 16.95 11.69
C ASP A 132 18.86 15.74 12.32
N SER A 133 17.52 15.77 12.41
CA SER A 133 16.73 14.69 12.99
C SER A 133 16.72 13.40 12.15
N GLY A 134 17.11 13.50 10.87
CA GLY A 134 17.04 12.40 9.91
C GLY A 134 15.62 11.97 9.56
N LEU A 135 14.66 12.90 9.68
CA LEU A 135 13.25 12.69 9.39
C LEU A 135 12.79 13.54 8.20
N VAL A 136 11.94 12.96 7.38
CA VAL A 136 11.34 13.61 6.20
C VAL A 136 9.84 13.39 6.23
N VAL A 137 9.08 14.43 5.85
CA VAL A 137 7.62 14.29 5.66
C VAL A 137 7.35 13.78 4.25
N ASP A 138 6.80 12.58 4.14
CA ASP A 138 6.31 11.97 2.90
C ASP A 138 4.79 12.14 2.80
N ARG A 139 4.32 12.70 1.67
CA ARG A 139 2.89 12.91 1.42
C ARG A 139 2.43 11.98 0.32
N TRP A 140 1.60 11.01 0.68
CA TRP A 140 0.92 10.17 -0.29
C TRP A 140 -0.24 10.97 -0.87
N LYS A 141 0.01 11.66 -1.99
CA LYS A 141 -0.98 12.51 -2.66
C LYS A 141 -2.13 11.71 -3.28
N GLY A 142 -1.81 10.53 -3.82
CA GLY A 142 -2.78 9.61 -4.43
C GLY A 142 -3.07 8.42 -3.53
N ARG A 143 -4.12 7.69 -3.89
CA ARG A 143 -4.46 6.42 -3.25
C ARG A 143 -3.39 5.37 -3.55
N ARG A 144 -3.19 4.44 -2.62
CA ARG A 144 -2.20 3.37 -2.76
C ARG A 144 -2.85 2.00 -2.60
N CYS A 145 -2.50 1.09 -3.48
CA CYS A 145 -2.98 -0.28 -3.45
C CYS A 145 -1.94 -1.18 -2.77
N MET A 146 -2.38 -1.94 -1.78
CA MET A 146 -1.51 -2.83 -1.01
C MET A 146 -2.15 -4.20 -0.86
N ILE A 147 -1.32 -5.23 -1.01
CA ILE A 147 -1.64 -6.59 -0.57
C ILE A 147 -1.22 -6.71 0.89
N VAL A 148 -2.13 -7.16 1.74
CA VAL A 148 -1.94 -7.21 3.19
C VAL A 148 -2.18 -8.61 3.73
N ARG A 149 -1.23 -9.12 4.51
CA ARG A 149 -1.39 -10.33 5.32
C ARG A 149 -1.29 -10.00 6.79
N LYS A 150 -2.32 -10.35 7.57
CA LYS A 150 -2.31 -10.22 9.04
C LYS A 150 -1.58 -11.39 9.68
N PHE A 151 -0.83 -11.12 10.73
CA PHE A 151 -0.21 -12.14 11.56
C PHE A 151 -0.10 -11.71 13.03
N SER A 152 -0.09 -12.68 13.93
CA SER A 152 0.00 -12.46 15.37
C SER A 152 1.41 -12.72 15.92
N GLY A 153 1.68 -12.24 17.13
CA GLY A 153 2.95 -12.47 17.83
C GLY A 153 3.93 -11.32 17.67
N PHE A 154 5.20 -11.54 18.01
CA PHE A 154 6.23 -10.52 17.88
C PHE A 154 6.80 -10.49 16.47
N ALA A 155 6.85 -9.33 15.83
CA ALA A 155 7.58 -9.11 14.59
C ALA A 155 9.09 -9.12 14.88
N LYS A 156 9.74 -10.23 14.54
CA LYS A 156 11.17 -10.48 14.69
C LYS A 156 11.79 -10.76 13.34
N ASP A 157 13.11 -10.66 13.23
CA ASP A 157 13.86 -10.83 11.97
C ASP A 157 13.43 -12.11 11.20
N ARG A 158 13.28 -13.24 11.90
CA ARG A 158 12.83 -14.49 11.28
C ARG A 158 11.32 -14.53 10.98
N SER A 159 10.49 -13.98 11.86
CA SER A 159 9.04 -14.09 11.70
C SER A 159 8.54 -13.21 10.57
N VAL A 160 9.10 -12.01 10.39
CA VAL A 160 8.71 -11.12 9.29
C VAL A 160 9.03 -11.73 7.93
N LEU A 161 10.17 -12.40 7.79
CA LEU A 161 10.53 -13.16 6.59
C LEU A 161 9.58 -14.35 6.36
N THR A 162 9.21 -15.05 7.43
CA THR A 162 8.27 -16.19 7.35
C THR A 162 6.90 -15.73 6.84
N GLU A 163 6.40 -14.61 7.36
CA GLU A 163 5.08 -14.08 6.97
C GLU A 163 5.09 -13.44 5.59
N ALA A 164 6.20 -12.78 5.20
CA ALA A 164 6.38 -12.29 3.84
C ALA A 164 6.39 -13.44 2.81
N ALA A 165 7.07 -14.54 3.12
CA ALA A 165 7.04 -15.75 2.28
C ALA A 165 5.65 -16.38 2.23
N ALA A 166 4.93 -16.41 3.36
CA ALA A 166 3.56 -16.92 3.42
C ALA A 166 2.58 -16.06 2.59
N LEU A 167 2.77 -14.73 2.59
CA LEU A 167 2.00 -13.83 1.72
C LEU A 167 2.29 -14.13 0.24
N ALA A 168 3.57 -14.23 -0.13
CA ALA A 168 3.97 -14.54 -1.50
C ALA A 168 3.40 -15.89 -1.98
N ALA A 169 3.38 -16.91 -1.11
CA ALA A 169 2.83 -18.23 -1.41
C ALA A 169 1.30 -18.26 -1.54
N ALA A 170 0.59 -17.21 -1.10
CA ALA A 170 -0.86 -17.12 -1.18
C ALA A 170 -1.36 -16.46 -2.49
N LEU A 171 -0.47 -15.83 -3.27
CA LEU A 171 -0.82 -15.12 -4.50
C LEU A 171 -0.98 -15.99 -5.75
N PRO A 172 -0.29 -17.14 -5.92
CA PRO A 172 -0.45 -17.96 -7.12
C PRO A 172 -1.90 -18.36 -7.40
N GLY A 173 -2.31 -18.26 -8.65
CA GLY A 173 -3.69 -18.53 -9.08
C GLY A 173 -4.68 -17.41 -8.79
N THR A 174 -4.22 -16.22 -8.39
CA THR A 174 -5.04 -15.03 -8.17
C THR A 174 -4.69 -13.92 -9.15
N ASN A 175 -5.56 -12.91 -9.27
CA ASN A 175 -5.28 -11.73 -10.11
C ASN A 175 -4.05 -10.94 -9.66
N TRP A 176 -3.54 -11.16 -8.43
CA TRP A 176 -2.39 -10.45 -7.86
C TRP A 176 -1.07 -11.23 -7.92
N GLU A 177 -1.06 -12.42 -8.52
CA GLU A 177 0.18 -13.16 -8.76
C GLU A 177 1.28 -12.32 -9.45
N PRO A 178 0.98 -11.48 -10.46
CA PRO A 178 2.00 -10.66 -11.14
C PRO A 178 2.64 -9.57 -10.26
N VAL A 179 2.03 -9.23 -9.11
CA VAL A 179 2.53 -8.15 -8.24
C VAL A 179 3.95 -8.43 -7.74
N LEU A 180 4.28 -9.69 -7.46
CA LEU A 180 5.61 -10.04 -6.95
C LEU A 180 6.72 -9.69 -7.96
N ASP A 181 6.46 -9.84 -9.25
CA ASP A 181 7.43 -9.51 -10.30
C ASP A 181 7.50 -8.01 -10.56
N GLN A 182 6.37 -7.29 -10.46
CA GLN A 182 6.34 -5.83 -10.56
C GLN A 182 7.17 -5.16 -9.46
N VAL A 183 7.02 -5.61 -8.22
CA VAL A 183 7.76 -5.05 -7.08
C VAL A 183 9.26 -5.30 -7.23
N ARG A 184 9.65 -6.48 -7.73
CA ARG A 184 11.06 -6.82 -7.99
C ARG A 184 11.69 -5.95 -9.09
N THR A 185 10.94 -5.66 -10.14
CA THR A 185 11.46 -4.97 -11.34
C THR A 185 11.48 -3.46 -11.20
N LYS A 186 10.51 -2.86 -10.50
CA LYS A 186 10.41 -1.41 -10.32
C LYS A 186 11.31 -0.84 -9.21
N GLY A 187 11.97 -1.71 -8.43
CA GLY A 187 12.86 -1.28 -7.35
C GLY A 187 12.14 -0.67 -6.15
N ASP A 188 10.81 -0.86 -6.06
CA ASP A 188 10.01 -0.46 -4.92
C ASP A 188 10.40 -1.28 -3.67
N SER A 189 10.02 -0.77 -2.49
CA SER A 189 10.18 -1.51 -1.23
C SER A 189 9.64 -2.93 -1.35
N ALA A 190 10.49 -3.93 -1.15
CA ALA A 190 10.15 -5.33 -1.36
C ALA A 190 8.91 -5.76 -0.54
N TYR A 191 8.87 -5.34 0.73
CA TYR A 191 7.70 -5.42 1.60
C TYR A 191 7.89 -4.47 2.79
N SER A 192 6.82 -4.22 3.52
CA SER A 192 6.83 -3.48 4.78
C SER A 192 6.11 -4.28 5.86
N ILE A 193 6.45 -4.02 7.11
CA ILE A 193 5.79 -4.60 8.28
C ILE A 193 5.13 -3.48 9.06
N ALA A 194 3.82 -3.56 9.21
CA ALA A 194 3.02 -2.64 10.00
C ALA A 194 2.74 -3.25 11.39
N GLN A 195 3.19 -2.58 12.43
CA GLN A 195 3.05 -3.01 13.82
C GLN A 195 2.06 -2.07 14.53
N TYR A 196 0.92 -2.61 14.99
CA TYR A 196 -0.16 -1.79 15.54
C TYR A 196 -0.02 -1.57 17.05
N ASP A 197 0.60 -2.50 17.77
CA ASP A 197 0.63 -2.44 19.22
C ASP A 197 1.81 -1.59 19.73
N PRO A 198 1.58 -0.69 20.71
CA PRO A 198 2.62 0.11 21.34
C PRO A 198 3.77 -0.76 21.86
N PRO A 199 5.01 -0.25 21.96
CA PRO A 199 6.20 -1.04 22.29
C PRO A 199 6.11 -1.82 23.62
N PHE A 200 5.30 -1.37 24.59
CA PHE A 200 5.14 -2.02 25.90
C PHE A 200 3.95 -3.00 25.98
N GLU A 201 3.15 -3.12 24.93
CA GLU A 201 2.04 -4.08 24.87
C GLU A 201 2.57 -5.47 24.53
N ILE A 202 2.21 -6.49 25.33
CA ILE A 202 2.80 -7.85 25.23
C ILE A 202 1.78 -8.95 24.91
N PHE A 203 0.48 -8.67 24.94
CA PHE A 203 -0.59 -9.64 24.62
C PHE A 203 -1.34 -9.26 23.35
N GLN A 204 -1.78 -10.28 22.58
CA GLN A 204 -2.62 -10.16 21.38
C GLN A 204 -2.12 -9.15 20.34
N ARG A 205 -0.82 -9.15 20.09
CA ARG A 205 -0.20 -8.26 19.10
C ARG A 205 -0.73 -8.51 17.68
N MET A 206 -1.04 -7.42 16.99
CA MET A 206 -1.49 -7.41 15.60
C MET A 206 -0.41 -6.76 14.73
N ASN A 207 0.13 -7.54 13.80
CA ASN A 207 1.03 -7.05 12.78
C ASN A 207 0.52 -7.42 11.40
N GLU A 208 1.02 -6.71 10.40
CA GLU A 208 0.68 -6.94 9.01
C GLU A 208 1.93 -6.89 8.13
N VAL A 209 1.98 -7.75 7.12
CA VAL A 209 2.91 -7.62 5.99
C VAL A 209 2.19 -6.86 4.89
N TRP A 210 2.82 -5.80 4.38
CA TRP A 210 2.31 -4.98 3.28
C TRP A 210 3.21 -5.13 2.06
N VAL A 211 2.60 -5.31 0.89
CA VAL A 211 3.26 -5.22 -0.42
C VAL A 211 2.52 -4.17 -1.23
N ASN A 212 3.19 -3.04 -1.47
CA ASN A 212 2.66 -1.95 -2.29
C ASN A 212 2.83 -2.28 -3.77
N PHE A 213 1.85 -1.92 -4.60
CA PHE A 213 1.94 -2.10 -6.05
C PHE A 213 1.22 -0.98 -6.79
N GLN A 214 1.65 -0.73 -8.02
CA GLN A 214 0.96 0.20 -8.92
C GLN A 214 -0.25 -0.49 -9.54
N ALA A 215 -1.42 0.06 -9.29
CA ALA A 215 -2.66 -0.41 -9.87
C ALA A 215 -3.02 0.36 -11.14
N VAL A 216 -3.80 -0.27 -12.01
CA VAL A 216 -4.45 0.39 -13.14
C VAL A 216 -5.41 1.45 -12.60
N ASP A 217 -5.32 2.67 -13.13
CA ASP A 217 -6.18 3.82 -12.78
C ASP A 217 -6.16 4.24 -11.30
N ALA A 218 -5.07 3.99 -10.55
CA ALA A 218 -4.98 4.21 -9.09
C ALA A 218 -5.38 5.62 -8.58
N GLU A 219 -5.46 6.62 -9.46
CA GLU A 219 -5.85 8.00 -9.14
C GLU A 219 -7.37 8.23 -9.13
N GLU A 220 -8.17 7.28 -9.64
CA GLU A 220 -9.62 7.45 -9.76
C GLU A 220 -10.41 7.00 -8.51
N GLU A 221 -11.56 7.65 -8.29
CA GLU A 221 -12.42 7.38 -7.14
C GLU A 221 -12.88 5.90 -7.07
N TYR A 222 -12.96 5.24 -8.23
CA TYR A 222 -13.42 3.86 -8.44
C TYR A 222 -12.35 2.91 -8.97
N SER A 223 -11.07 3.23 -8.79
CA SER A 223 -9.98 2.32 -9.17
C SER A 223 -10.13 0.95 -8.50
N GLN A 224 -10.05 -0.08 -9.34
CA GLN A 224 -9.92 -1.47 -8.92
C GLN A 224 -8.42 -1.71 -8.73
N CYS A 225 -7.97 -2.02 -7.51
CA CYS A 225 -6.57 -2.32 -7.22
C CYS A 225 -6.14 -3.65 -7.89
N LEU A 226 -6.10 -3.67 -9.21
CA LEU A 226 -5.61 -4.74 -10.06
C LEU A 226 -4.20 -4.38 -10.52
N PRO A 227 -3.28 -5.34 -10.58
CA PRO A 227 -1.94 -5.06 -11.06
C PRO A 227 -1.95 -4.59 -12.51
N ASP A 228 -1.08 -3.63 -12.83
CA ASP A 228 -0.85 -3.17 -14.19
C ASP A 228 -0.06 -4.21 -14.99
N VAL A 229 -0.78 -5.14 -15.62
CA VAL A 229 -0.17 -6.14 -16.50
C VAL A 229 -0.07 -5.54 -17.89
N GLU A 230 1.16 -5.31 -18.36
CA GLU A 230 1.40 -4.89 -19.75
C GLU A 230 0.74 -5.92 -20.68
N PRO A 231 -0.09 -5.49 -21.64
CA PRO A 231 -0.76 -6.42 -22.53
C PRO A 231 0.29 -7.25 -23.30
N PRO A 232 0.01 -8.53 -23.59
CA PRO A 232 0.95 -9.34 -24.36
C PRO A 232 1.28 -8.63 -25.68
N PRO A 233 2.54 -8.71 -26.15
CA PRO A 233 2.94 -8.05 -27.39
C PRO A 233 2.00 -8.49 -28.51
N VAL A 234 1.39 -7.50 -29.17
CA VAL A 234 0.52 -7.75 -30.32
C VAL A 234 1.31 -8.59 -31.32
N PRO A 235 0.84 -9.79 -31.72
CA PRO A 235 1.54 -10.57 -32.72
C PRO A 235 1.73 -9.72 -33.98
N PRO A 236 2.90 -9.81 -34.65
CA PRO A 236 3.17 -8.99 -35.82
C PRO A 236 2.01 -9.16 -36.81
N THR A 237 1.42 -8.04 -37.21
CA THR A 237 0.36 -8.02 -38.21
C THR A 237 0.88 -8.77 -39.43
N PRO A 238 0.19 -9.82 -39.91
CA PRO A 238 0.63 -10.50 -41.12
C PRO A 238 0.74 -9.46 -42.24
N PRO A 239 1.79 -9.52 -43.08
CA PRO A 239 1.97 -8.54 -44.14
C PRO A 239 0.69 -8.48 -44.96
N SER A 240 0.13 -7.27 -45.07
CA SER A 240 -0.99 -6.99 -45.95
C SER A 240 -0.60 -7.52 -47.33
N THR A 241 -1.34 -8.52 -47.80
CA THR A 241 -1.23 -8.97 -49.17
C THR A 241 -1.77 -7.83 -50.02
N GLU A 242 -0.89 -6.94 -50.46
CA GLU A 242 -1.23 -5.94 -51.47
C GLU A 242 -1.73 -6.70 -52.69
N SER A 243 -3.00 -6.48 -53.00
CA SER A 243 -3.59 -6.88 -54.27
C SER A 243 -2.76 -6.25 -55.40
N PRO A 244 -2.40 -6.99 -56.47
CA PRO A 244 -1.49 -6.52 -57.53
C PRO A 244 -2.11 -5.47 -58.48
N ALA A 245 -3.02 -4.62 -57.99
CA ALA A 245 -3.78 -3.67 -58.80
C ALA A 245 -3.37 -2.19 -58.63
N GLU A 246 -2.43 -1.85 -57.74
CA GLU A 246 -2.03 -0.45 -57.50
C GLU A 246 -0.58 -0.09 -57.86
N ALA A 247 0.11 -0.91 -58.68
CA ALA A 247 1.45 -0.57 -59.16
C ALA A 247 1.48 0.31 -60.44
N ASP A 248 0.32 0.61 -61.05
CA ASP A 248 0.27 1.19 -62.42
C ASP A 248 -0.18 2.67 -62.50
N LEU A 249 -0.16 3.43 -61.40
CA LEU A 249 -0.66 4.83 -61.41
C LEU A 249 0.34 5.94 -61.03
N LEU A 250 1.65 5.68 -60.99
CA LEU A 250 2.65 6.73 -60.70
C LEU A 250 3.79 6.91 -61.73
N GLN A 251 3.53 6.60 -63.01
CA GLN A 251 4.41 7.03 -64.11
C GLN A 251 3.69 7.92 -65.12
N ILE A 252 3.10 9.04 -64.69
CA ILE A 252 2.71 10.11 -65.62
C ILE A 252 2.99 11.50 -64.99
N ASN A 253 3.88 12.24 -65.66
CA ASN A 253 4.16 13.68 -65.60
C ASN A 253 4.94 14.25 -64.39
N PHE A 254 6.20 14.64 -64.61
CA PHE A 254 6.58 16.02 -64.97
C PHE A 254 7.92 16.05 -65.71
N ARG A 255 7.96 16.80 -66.82
CA ARG A 255 9.16 17.29 -67.50
C ARG A 255 9.84 18.35 -66.65
#